data_AF-A0A951U737-F1
#
_entry.id   AF-A0A951U737-F1
#
_cell.length_a   1.000
_cell.length_b   1.000
_cell.length_c   1.000
_cell.angle_alpha   90.00
_cell.angle_beta   90.00
_cell.angle_gamma   90.00
#
_symmetry.space_group_name_H-M   'P 1'
#
loop_
_entity.id
_entity.type
_entity.pdbx_description
1 polymer ?
#
loop_
_entity_poly.entity_id
_entity_poly.type
_entity_poly.pdbx_seq_one_letter_code
_entity_poly.pdbx_strand_id
1 'polypeptide(L)'
;MNFSPALQQAIEQIALSQGISSEQFIVQTLVEKINSLKHRSLTVSTSQTGLREQDGILVFDTEALDHIDFNALIAKSREERALEQSGL
;
A
#
# COMPACT_ATOMS: atom_id res chain seq x y z
N MET A 1 -18.83 29.68 1.37
CA MET A 1 -19.25 28.26 1.28
C MET A 1 -20.29 28.01 2.38
N ASN A 2 -21.31 27.17 2.18
CA ASN A 2 -22.38 26.95 3.16
C ASN A 2 -22.08 25.69 3.98
N PHE A 3 -21.34 25.83 5.08
CA PHE A 3 -21.04 24.74 6.00
C PHE A 3 -21.96 24.79 7.22
N SER A 4 -22.10 23.69 7.94
CA SER A 4 -22.76 23.74 9.24
C SER A 4 -21.98 24.67 10.18
N PRO A 5 -22.64 25.39 11.10
CA PRO A 5 -21.96 26.32 12.01
C PRO A 5 -20.81 25.67 12.78
N ALA A 6 -21.00 24.43 13.24
CA ALA A 6 -19.98 23.66 13.94
C ALA A 6 -18.74 23.37 13.06
N LEU A 7 -18.96 23.01 11.79
CA LEU A 7 -17.87 22.74 10.86
C LEU A 7 -17.13 24.03 10.50
N GLN A 8 -17.85 25.13 10.30
CA GLN A 8 -17.24 26.42 10.00
C GLN A 8 -16.35 26.90 11.15
N GLN A 9 -16.82 26.79 12.40
CA GLN A 9 -16.02 27.13 13.57
C GLN A 9 -14.78 26.25 13.70
N ALA A 10 -14.89 24.95 13.43
CA ALA A 10 -13.75 24.04 13.43
C ALA A 10 -12.71 24.41 12.36
N ILE A 11 -13.17 24.72 11.13
CA ILE A 11 -12.30 25.16 10.02
C ILE A 11 -11.54 26.43 10.42
N GLU A 12 -12.22 27.43 10.95
CA GLU A 12 -11.59 28.70 11.34
C GLU A 12 -10.54 28.51 12.44
N GLN A 13 -10.85 27.74 13.48
CA GLN A 13 -9.92 27.46 14.58
C GLN A 13 -8.67 26.72 14.11
N ILE A 14 -8.84 25.71 13.27
CA ILE A 14 -7.72 24.91 12.77
C ILE A 14 -6.88 25.73 11.79
N ALA A 15 -7.51 26.47 10.87
CA ALA A 15 -6.81 27.35 9.93
C ALA A 15 -5.97 28.41 10.66
N LEU A 16 -6.55 29.04 11.69
CA LEU A 16 -5.83 29.98 12.56
C LEU A 16 -4.63 29.32 13.25
N SER A 17 -4.79 28.11 13.80
CA SER A 17 -3.69 27.39 14.46
C SER A 17 -2.53 27.05 13.52
N GLN A 18 -2.82 26.94 12.22
CA GLN A 18 -1.84 26.65 11.17
C GLN A 18 -1.32 27.92 10.47
N GLY A 19 -1.82 29.10 10.84
CA GLY A 19 -1.43 30.38 10.24
C GLY A 19 -1.88 30.56 8.78
N ILE A 20 -2.93 29.85 8.35
CA ILE A 20 -3.46 29.87 6.99
C ILE A 20 -4.91 30.38 6.94
N SER A 21 -5.40 30.73 5.75
CA SER A 21 -6.82 31.08 5.60
C SER A 21 -7.72 29.84 5.62
N SER A 22 -8.99 30.03 6.02
CA SER A 22 -10.00 28.96 5.97
C SER A 22 -10.12 28.35 4.57
N GLU A 23 -9.99 29.15 3.52
CA GLU A 23 -10.01 28.68 2.12
C GLU A 23 -8.79 27.81 1.79
N GLN A 24 -7.60 28.21 2.22
CA GLN A 24 -6.37 27.43 2.04
C GLN A 24 -6.48 26.09 2.76
N PHE A 25 -6.97 26.09 4.00
CA PHE A 25 -7.21 24.87 4.76
C PHE A 25 -8.14 23.90 4.03
N ILE A 26 -9.26 24.41 3.49
CA ILE A 26 -10.23 23.59 2.75
C ILE A 26 -9.59 22.99 1.49
N VAL A 27 -8.88 23.79 0.70
CA VAL A 27 -8.22 23.31 -0.52
C VAL A 27 -7.18 22.25 -0.18
N GLN A 28 -6.32 22.50 0.81
CA GLN A 28 -5.30 21.55 1.23
C GLN A 28 -5.92 20.24 1.72
N THR A 29 -6.94 20.32 2.58
CA THR A 29 -7.66 19.15 3.09
C THR A 29 -8.30 18.34 1.96
N LEU A 30 -8.89 19.00 0.96
CA LEU A 30 -9.47 18.33 -0.21
C LEU A 30 -8.39 17.63 -1.05
N VAL A 31 -7.25 18.29 -1.29
CA VAL A 31 -6.12 17.69 -2.01
C VAL A 31 -5.61 16.45 -1.29
N GLU A 32 -5.37 16.55 0.03
CA GLU A 32 -4.92 15.42 0.85
C GLU A 32 -5.92 14.27 0.82
N LYS A 33 -7.23 14.57 0.93
CA LYS A 33 -8.28 13.56 0.86
C LYS A 33 -8.34 12.88 -0.51
N ILE A 34 -8.25 13.65 -1.60
CA ILE A 34 -8.24 13.12 -2.97
C ILE A 34 -7.03 12.22 -3.18
N ASN A 35 -5.85 12.64 -2.74
CA ASN A 35 -4.63 11.84 -2.85
C ASN A 35 -4.75 10.54 -2.05
N SER A 36 -5.23 10.60 -0.81
CA SER A 36 -5.49 9.40 0.00
C SER A 36 -6.46 8.43 -0.67
N LEU A 37 -7.54 8.94 -1.29
CA LEU A 37 -8.50 8.12 -2.03
C LEU A 37 -7.91 7.55 -3.32
N LYS A 38 -7.07 8.29 -4.04
CA LYS A 38 -6.35 7.79 -5.23
C LYS A 38 -5.37 6.68 -4.85
N HIS A 39 -4.59 6.86 -3.79
CA HIS A 39 -3.72 5.79 -3.26
C HIS A 39 -4.53 4.56 -2.88
N ARG A 40 -5.68 4.73 -2.20
CA ARG A 40 -6.58 3.63 -1.89
C ARG A 40 -7.13 2.93 -3.15
N SER A 41 -7.46 3.69 -4.19
CA SER A 41 -7.92 3.13 -5.47
C SER A 41 -6.82 2.36 -6.20
N LEU A 42 -5.56 2.81 -6.12
CA LEU A 42 -4.40 2.10 -6.65
C LEU A 42 -4.15 0.80 -5.88
N THR A 43 -4.25 0.81 -4.54
CA THR A 43 -4.11 -0.42 -3.73
C THR A 43 -5.21 -1.45 -3.99
N VAL A 44 -6.42 -1.03 -4.37
CA VAL A 44 -7.47 -1.96 -4.78
C VAL A 44 -7.17 -2.59 -6.15
N SER A 45 -6.50 -1.85 -7.04
CA SER A 45 -6.12 -2.36 -8.36
C SER A 45 -4.85 -3.23 -8.36
N THR A 46 -3.96 -3.12 -7.36
CA THR A 46 -2.79 -4.00 -7.20
C THR A 46 -3.09 -5.34 -6.53
N SER A 47 -4.32 -5.53 -6.03
CA SER A 47 -4.80 -6.83 -5.54
C SER A 47 -4.72 -7.96 -6.61
N GLN A 48 -4.54 -7.62 -7.89
CA GLN A 48 -4.32 -8.61 -8.95
C GLN A 48 -2.87 -9.10 -9.06
N THR A 49 -1.89 -8.40 -8.48
CA THR A 49 -0.47 -8.80 -8.55
C THR A 49 0.11 -9.15 -7.19
N GLY A 50 -0.66 -9.07 -6.09
CA GLY A 50 -0.15 -9.30 -4.74
C GLY A 50 0.85 -8.24 -4.26
N LEU A 51 1.13 -7.20 -5.05
CA LEU A 51 2.11 -6.18 -4.71
C LEU A 51 1.46 -5.01 -3.96
N ARG A 52 1.94 -4.70 -2.76
CA ARG A 52 1.45 -3.58 -1.94
C ARG A 52 2.59 -2.79 -1.29
N GLU A 53 2.34 -1.54 -0.96
CA GLU A 53 3.27 -0.74 -0.14
C GLU A 53 2.87 -0.87 1.34
N GLN A 54 3.83 -1.16 2.20
CA GLN A 54 3.65 -1.22 3.66
C GLN A 54 4.84 -0.52 4.33
N ASP A 55 4.58 0.55 5.08
CA ASP A 55 5.61 1.34 5.80
C ASP A 55 6.77 1.86 4.92
N GLY A 56 6.48 2.23 3.67
CA GLY A 56 7.49 2.68 2.69
C GLY A 56 8.25 1.53 2.02
N ILE A 57 7.85 0.28 2.23
CA ILE A 57 8.45 -0.93 1.67
C ILE A 57 7.49 -1.55 0.67
N LEU A 58 8.00 -1.93 -0.50
CA LEU A 58 7.25 -2.74 -1.46
C LEU A 58 7.19 -4.20 -0.97
N VAL A 59 6.00 -4.69 -0.67
CA VAL A 59 5.70 -6.02 -0.13
C VAL A 59 4.92 -6.83 -1.17
N PHE A 60 5.27 -8.10 -1.32
CA PHE A 60 4.55 -9.06 -2.16
C PHE A 60 3.80 -10.04 -1.26
N ASP A 61 2.47 -10.04 -1.34
CA ASP A 61 1.61 -11.05 -0.76
C ASP A 61 1.72 -12.32 -1.61
N THR A 62 2.20 -13.38 -0.98
CA THR A 62 2.31 -14.72 -1.58
C THR A 62 1.52 -15.70 -0.73
N GLU A 63 1.06 -16.79 -1.33
CA GLU A 63 0.44 -17.88 -0.58
C GLU A 63 1.44 -18.45 0.44
N ALA A 64 0.93 -18.84 1.60
CA ALA A 64 1.77 -19.43 2.64
C ALA A 64 2.41 -20.73 2.12
N LEU A 65 3.73 -20.85 2.29
CA LEU A 65 4.52 -21.98 1.80
C LEU A 65 4.41 -23.21 2.72
N ASP A 66 3.39 -23.26 3.58
CA ASP A 66 3.16 -24.31 4.58
C ASP A 66 3.01 -25.70 3.95
N HIS A 67 2.66 -25.74 2.67
CA HIS A 67 2.50 -26.94 1.86
C HIS A 67 3.78 -27.37 1.14
N ILE A 68 4.87 -26.57 1.22
CA ILE A 68 6.14 -26.86 0.54
C ILE A 68 7.07 -27.60 1.49
N ASP A 69 7.38 -28.84 1.15
CA ASP A 69 8.48 -29.58 1.77
C ASP A 69 9.82 -29.15 1.14
N PHE A 70 10.53 -28.24 1.82
CA PHE A 70 11.83 -27.76 1.38
C PHE A 70 12.88 -28.88 1.30
N ASN A 71 12.80 -29.91 2.14
CA ASN A 71 13.77 -31.01 2.11
C ASN A 71 13.56 -31.85 0.85
N ALA A 72 12.31 -32.14 0.49
CA ALA A 72 11.98 -32.82 -0.76
C ALA A 72 12.42 -31.99 -1.98
N LEU A 73 12.20 -30.67 -1.94
CA LEU A 73 12.60 -29.76 -3.03
C LEU A 73 14.13 -29.70 -3.20
N ILE A 74 14.89 -29.65 -2.10
CA ILE A 74 16.36 -29.67 -2.11
C ILE A 74 16.88 -31.03 -2.60
N ALA A 75 16.27 -32.14 -2.17
CA ALA A 75 16.65 -33.47 -2.61
C ALA A 75 16.44 -33.62 -4.13
N LYS A 76 15.28 -33.20 -4.63
CA LYS A 76 14.97 -33.17 -6.07
C LYS A 76 15.96 -32.31 -6.84
N SER A 77 16.28 -31.10 -6.37
CA SER A 77 17.23 -30.21 -7.05
C SER A 77 18.64 -30.80 -7.12
N ARG A 78 19.07 -31.54 -6.10
CA ARG A 78 20.37 -32.24 -6.11
C ARG A 78 20.37 -33.42 -7.08
N GLU A 79 19.26 -34.15 -7.16
CA GLU A 79 19.09 -35.24 -8.13
C GLU A 79 19.07 -34.72 -9.57
N GLU A 80 18.33 -33.63 -9.83
CA GLU A 80 18.32 -32.95 -11.13
C GLU A 80 19.74 -32.51 -11.53
N ARG A 81 20.51 -31.89 -10.61
CA ARG A 81 21.90 -31.50 -10.88
C ARG A 81 22.82 -32.70 -11.10
N ALA A 82 22.62 -33.79 -10.37
CA ALA A 82 23.40 -35.01 -10.57
C ALA A 82 23.11 -35.64 -11.93
N LEU A 83 21.84 -35.60 -12.39
CA LEU A 83 21.43 -36.06 -13.70
C LEU A 83 22.02 -35.18 -14.81
N GLU A 84 21.96 -33.86 -14.66
CA GLU A 84 22.56 -32.88 -15.59
C GLU A 84 24.09 -33.04 -15.69
N GLN A 85 24.77 -33.39 -14.58
CA GLN A 85 26.21 -33.65 -14.56
C GLN A 85 26.59 -35.06 -15.07
N SER A 86 25.64 -35.98 -15.16
CA SER A 86 25.85 -37.34 -15.65
C SER A 86 25.77 -37.47 -17.18
N GLY A 87 25.41 -36.40 -17.91
CA GLY A 87 25.56 -36.30 -19.36
C GLY A 87 24.92 -37.43 -20.16
N LEU A 88 23.61 -37.33 -20.41
CA LEU A 88 23.00 -37.82 -21.65
C LEU A 88 22.85 -36.67 -22.63
#